data_AF-A0A975R9V4-F1
#
_entry.id   AF-A0A975R9V4-F1
#
_cell.length_a   1.000
_cell.length_b   1.000
_cell.length_c   1.000
_cell.angle_alpha   90.00
_cell.angle_beta   90.00
_cell.angle_gamma   90.00
#
_symmetry.space_group_name_H-M   'P 1'
#
loop_
_entity.id
_entity.type
_entity.pdbx_description
1 polymer ?
#
loop_
_entity_poly.entity_id
_entity_poly.type
_entity_poly.pdbx_seq_one_letter_code
_entity_poly.pdbx_strand_id
1 'polypeptide(L)'
;MQSAFRKKLPPFGRVLTEKLQSDNPPWLVIVCIGRDCWRRARHWQKNPSVWALVMPASESPLGFIWQVAALYILIDWDLGPTHKQIIHLVKVLLVAGAEQVTVRPCWVDTSQPAVEYDASRPAGDRWVQVREQIMIYPGLKQRNGDVSA
;
A
#
# COMPACT_ATOMS: atom_id res chain seq x y z
N MET A 1 -29.39 -14.34 8.27
CA MET A 1 -29.29 -12.86 8.37
C MET A 1 -27.82 -12.48 8.24
N GLN A 2 -27.40 -11.97 7.09
CA GLN A 2 -26.03 -11.45 6.92
C GLN A 2 -25.99 -10.05 7.53
N SER A 3 -25.26 -9.89 8.63
CA SER A 3 -24.91 -8.57 9.15
C SER A 3 -24.14 -7.84 8.06
N ALA A 4 -24.72 -6.77 7.51
CA ALA A 4 -24.00 -5.88 6.62
C ALA A 4 -22.86 -5.25 7.42
N PHE A 5 -21.64 -5.75 7.22
CA PHE A 5 -20.44 -5.15 7.81
C PHE A 5 -20.38 -3.69 7.40
N ARG A 6 -20.69 -2.78 8.34
CA ARG A 6 -20.55 -1.34 8.12
C ARG A 6 -19.08 -1.03 7.94
N LYS A 7 -18.70 -0.62 6.73
CA LYS A 7 -17.34 -0.15 6.47
C LYS A 7 -17.09 1.13 7.27
N LYS A 8 -15.89 1.26 7.82
CA LYS A 8 -15.45 2.44 8.60
C LYS A 8 -14.30 3.14 7.90
N LEU A 9 -13.98 4.37 8.33
CA LEU A 9 -12.75 5.01 7.89
C LEU A 9 -11.55 4.33 8.55
N PRO A 10 -10.41 4.20 7.86
CA PRO A 10 -9.17 3.80 8.51
C PRO A 10 -8.81 4.82 9.60
N PRO A 11 -8.07 4.42 10.65
CA PRO A 11 -7.51 5.38 11.59
C PRO A 11 -6.81 6.54 10.86
N PHE A 12 -7.11 7.76 11.31
CA PHE A 12 -6.74 9.04 10.69
C PHE A 12 -7.41 9.38 9.34
N GLY A 13 -8.34 8.55 8.87
CA GLY A 13 -9.08 8.75 7.61
C GLY A 13 -10.00 9.97 7.64
N ARG A 14 -10.62 10.29 8.79
CA ARG A 14 -11.46 11.51 8.91
C ARG A 14 -10.65 12.78 8.60
N VAL A 15 -9.46 12.89 9.20
CA VAL A 15 -8.57 14.04 9.03
C VAL A 15 -7.98 14.07 7.61
N LEU A 16 -7.74 12.89 7.00
CA LEU A 16 -7.36 12.82 5.59
C LEU A 16 -8.45 13.43 4.69
N THR A 17 -9.72 13.07 4.90
CA THR A 17 -10.83 13.63 4.13
C THR A 17 -10.86 15.16 4.19
N GLU A 18 -10.71 15.72 5.39
CA GLU A 18 -10.63 17.19 5.59
C GLU A 18 -9.42 17.78 4.85
N LYS A 19 -8.24 17.13 4.96
CA LYS A 19 -7.01 17.62 4.33
C LYS A 19 -7.04 17.55 2.80
N LEU A 20 -7.73 16.56 2.22
CA LEU A 20 -7.92 16.46 0.77
C LEU A 20 -8.77 17.60 0.19
N GLN A 21 -9.53 18.31 1.02
CA GLN A 21 -10.32 19.48 0.63
C GLN A 21 -9.60 20.81 0.91
N SER A 22 -8.38 20.77 1.44
CA SER A 22 -7.59 21.97 1.74
C SER A 22 -6.86 22.52 0.52
N ASP A 23 -6.33 23.73 0.62
CA ASP A 23 -5.57 24.40 -0.45
C ASP A 23 -4.27 23.65 -0.82
N ASN A 24 -3.78 22.76 0.04
CA ASN A 24 -2.59 21.96 -0.20
C ASN A 24 -2.83 20.48 0.18
N PRO A 25 -3.57 19.73 -0.66
CA PRO A 25 -3.87 18.34 -0.38
C PRO A 25 -2.61 17.47 -0.50
N PRO A 26 -2.51 16.37 0.28
CA PRO A 26 -1.38 15.47 0.20
C PRO A 26 -1.38 14.76 -1.16
N TRP A 27 -0.25 14.80 -1.86
CA TRP A 27 -0.07 14.06 -3.12
C TRP A 27 0.26 12.57 -2.85
N LEU A 28 0.76 12.26 -1.66
CA LEU A 28 1.15 10.93 -1.21
C LEU A 28 0.45 10.58 0.12
N VAL A 29 -0.20 9.42 0.14
CA VAL A 29 -0.76 8.82 1.38
C VAL A 29 0.01 7.55 1.74
N ILE A 30 0.41 7.46 3.00
CA ILE A 30 1.21 6.37 3.53
C ILE A 30 0.31 5.47 4.37
N VAL A 31 0.19 4.20 4.01
CA VAL A 31 -0.56 3.20 4.79
C VAL A 31 0.44 2.40 5.62
N CYS A 32 0.49 2.69 6.92
CA CYS A 32 1.34 1.97 7.86
C CYS A 32 0.67 0.67 8.30
N ILE A 33 1.37 -0.45 8.14
CA ILE A 33 0.90 -1.78 8.54
C ILE A 33 2.01 -2.56 9.25
N GLY A 34 1.62 -3.33 10.27
CA GLY A 34 2.52 -4.18 11.06
C GLY A 34 2.88 -3.60 12.42
N ARG A 35 4.00 -4.05 12.98
CA ARG A 35 4.54 -3.57 14.25
C ARG A 35 4.69 -2.05 14.22
N ASP A 36 4.34 -1.40 15.34
CA ASP A 36 4.46 0.04 15.54
C ASP A 36 3.79 0.94 14.49
N CYS A 37 2.85 0.42 13.68
CA CYS A 37 2.18 1.16 12.62
C CYS A 37 1.59 2.51 13.08
N TRP A 38 1.05 2.57 14.31
CA TRP A 38 0.55 3.79 14.93
C TRP A 38 1.63 4.85 15.17
N ARG A 39 2.80 4.42 15.68
CA ARG A 39 3.94 5.32 15.94
C ARG A 39 4.49 5.87 14.64
N ARG A 40 4.61 5.02 13.62
CA ARG A 40 5.10 5.41 12.28
C ARG A 40 4.13 6.32 11.55
N ALA A 41 2.82 6.05 11.61
CA ALA A 41 1.82 6.94 11.03
C ALA A 41 1.89 8.35 11.65
N ARG A 42 2.01 8.44 12.98
CA ARG A 42 2.22 9.73 13.66
C ARG A 42 3.54 10.41 13.27
N HIS A 43 4.59 9.65 13.02
CA HIS A 43 5.86 10.20 12.53
C HIS A 43 5.68 10.82 11.14
N TRP A 44 5.06 10.09 10.21
CA TRP A 44 4.78 10.59 8.86
C TRP A 44 3.91 11.84 8.83
N GLN A 45 2.91 11.93 9.72
CA GLN A 45 2.04 13.11 9.83
C GLN A 45 2.77 14.39 10.27
N LYS A 46 4.02 14.30 10.75
CA LYS A 46 4.85 15.50 11.01
C LYS A 46 5.33 16.16 9.72
N ASN A 47 5.31 15.45 8.58
CA ASN A 47 5.65 16.02 7.29
C ASN A 47 4.40 16.67 6.67
N PRO A 48 4.44 17.96 6.30
CA PRO A 48 3.27 18.67 5.81
C PRO A 48 2.77 18.19 4.45
N SER A 49 3.65 17.62 3.62
CA SER A 49 3.39 17.26 2.21
C SER A 49 2.78 15.87 2.00
N VAL A 50 2.72 15.05 3.06
CA VAL A 50 2.17 13.70 3.01
C VAL A 50 1.12 13.53 4.09
N TRP A 51 0.38 12.42 4.02
CA TRP A 51 -0.48 11.99 5.11
C TRP A 51 -0.31 10.51 5.39
N ALA A 52 -0.66 10.07 6.60
CA ALA A 52 -0.58 8.66 6.95
C ALA A 52 -1.87 8.13 7.56
N LEU A 53 -2.20 6.90 7.15
CA LEU A 53 -3.26 6.06 7.66
C LEU A 53 -2.64 4.84 8.35
N VAL A 54 -3.44 4.17 9.18
CA VAL A 54 -3.04 2.88 9.80
C VAL A 54 -3.94 1.77 9.29
N MET A 55 -3.36 0.63 8.97
CA MET A 55 -4.07 -0.64 8.77
C MET A 55 -3.71 -1.56 9.94
N PRO A 56 -4.60 -1.77 10.92
CA PRO A 56 -4.35 -2.73 12.00
C PRO A 56 -4.24 -4.15 11.44
N ALA A 57 -3.19 -4.88 11.78
CA ALA A 57 -2.92 -6.22 11.22
C ALA A 57 -4.02 -7.26 11.54
N SER A 58 -4.85 -7.01 12.56
CA SER A 58 -6.00 -7.83 12.95
C SER A 58 -7.25 -7.56 12.11
N GLU A 59 -7.26 -6.52 11.27
CA GLU A 59 -8.41 -6.13 10.47
C GLU A 59 -8.22 -6.43 8.99
N SER A 60 -9.33 -6.62 8.28
CA SER A 60 -9.32 -6.81 6.83
C SER A 60 -9.30 -5.45 6.11
N PRO A 61 -8.53 -5.28 5.02
CA PRO A 61 -8.54 -4.05 4.24
C PRO A 61 -9.92 -3.75 3.63
N LEU A 62 -10.78 -4.75 3.43
CA LEU A 62 -12.16 -4.59 2.93
C LEU A 62 -13.12 -3.97 3.95
N GLY A 63 -12.75 -3.97 5.24
CA GLY A 63 -13.53 -3.34 6.31
C GLY A 63 -13.46 -1.82 6.30
N PHE A 64 -12.62 -1.25 5.44
CA PHE A 64 -12.37 0.18 5.37
C PHE A 64 -12.92 0.83 4.09
N ILE A 65 -13.34 2.07 4.22
CA ILE A 65 -13.52 3.00 3.10
C ILE A 65 -12.19 3.73 2.93
N TRP A 66 -11.54 3.60 1.77
CA TRP A 66 -10.23 4.19 1.50
C TRP A 66 -10.34 5.50 0.73
N GLN A 67 -9.82 6.60 1.27
CA GLN A 67 -9.78 7.93 0.64
C GLN A 67 -8.50 8.05 -0.20
N VAL A 68 -8.38 7.23 -1.24
CA VAL A 68 -7.12 7.06 -2.00
C VAL A 68 -7.26 7.28 -3.50
N ALA A 69 -8.43 7.72 -3.96
CA ALA A 69 -8.70 7.93 -5.38
C ALA A 69 -7.74 8.96 -5.99
N ALA A 70 -7.10 8.59 -7.10
CA ALA A 70 -6.10 9.40 -7.82
C ALA A 70 -4.89 9.85 -6.97
N LEU A 71 -4.56 9.11 -5.90
CA LEU A 71 -3.39 9.38 -5.06
C LEU A 71 -2.31 8.33 -5.27
N TYR A 72 -1.06 8.75 -5.06
CA TYR A 72 0.06 7.84 -4.87
C TYR A 72 0.00 7.28 -3.45
N ILE A 73 0.14 5.96 -3.33
CA ILE A 73 0.08 5.26 -2.06
C ILE A 73 1.41 4.57 -1.77
N LEU A 74 1.94 4.77 -0.58
CA LEU A 74 3.07 4.01 -0.04
C LEU A 74 2.58 3.10 1.07
N ILE A 75 2.67 1.78 0.90
CA ILE A 75 2.51 0.84 1.99
C ILE A 75 3.84 0.76 2.73
N ASP A 76 3.86 1.32 3.94
CA ASP A 76 4.96 1.21 4.88
C ASP A 76 4.76 -0.07 5.69
N TRP A 77 5.46 -1.13 5.29
CA TRP A 77 5.28 -2.49 5.80
C TRP A 77 6.35 -2.83 6.86
N ASP A 78 5.93 -3.14 8.09
CA ASP A 78 6.79 -3.73 9.14
C ASP A 78 6.56 -5.23 9.35
N LEU A 79 7.32 -5.82 10.27
CA LEU A 79 7.09 -7.13 10.88
C LEU A 79 5.62 -7.37 11.26
N GLY A 80 5.13 -8.57 10.98
CA GLY A 80 3.82 -9.08 11.39
C GLY A 80 2.92 -9.50 10.21
N PRO A 81 2.52 -8.57 9.32
CA PRO A 81 1.74 -8.89 8.14
C PRO A 81 2.53 -9.76 7.16
N THR A 82 1.87 -10.76 6.61
CA THR A 82 2.41 -11.63 5.57
C THR A 82 2.38 -10.96 4.20
N HIS A 83 3.22 -11.43 3.27
CA HIS A 83 3.18 -11.04 1.86
C HIS A 83 1.75 -11.12 1.28
N LYS A 84 0.98 -12.17 1.60
CA LYS A 84 -0.40 -12.34 1.14
C LYS A 84 -1.31 -11.21 1.62
N GLN A 85 -1.17 -10.77 2.87
CA GLN A 85 -1.94 -9.65 3.42
C GLN A 85 -1.58 -8.33 2.72
N ILE A 86 -0.29 -8.11 2.42
CA ILE A 86 0.16 -6.92 1.70
C ILE A 86 -0.38 -6.90 0.27
N ILE A 87 -0.27 -8.01 -0.47
CA ILE A 87 -0.83 -8.11 -1.82
C ILE A 87 -2.36 -7.90 -1.80
N HIS A 88 -3.06 -8.41 -0.79
CA HIS A 88 -4.49 -8.16 -0.64
C HIS A 88 -4.79 -6.66 -0.41
N LEU A 89 -4.02 -5.99 0.46
CA LEU A 89 -4.15 -4.54 0.68
C LEU A 89 -3.87 -3.74 -0.60
N VAL A 90 -2.80 -4.07 -1.34
CA VAL A 90 -2.47 -3.45 -2.64
C VAL A 90 -3.68 -3.52 -3.58
N LYS A 91 -4.25 -4.72 -3.77
CA LYS A 91 -5.42 -4.91 -4.64
C LYS A 91 -6.61 -4.05 -4.21
N VAL A 92 -6.90 -4.01 -2.91
CA VAL A 92 -8.01 -3.21 -2.38
C VAL A 92 -7.80 -1.71 -2.64
N LEU A 93 -6.57 -1.21 -2.45
CA LEU A 93 -6.24 0.20 -2.69
C LEU A 93 -6.33 0.57 -4.17
N LEU A 94 -5.87 -0.29 -5.07
CA LEU A 94 -6.00 -0.11 -6.52
C LEU A 94 -7.47 -0.09 -6.95
N VAL A 95 -8.28 -1.01 -6.42
CA VAL A 95 -9.74 -1.04 -6.66
C VAL A 95 -10.43 0.20 -6.09
N ALA A 96 -9.92 0.76 -4.98
CA ALA A 96 -10.39 2.02 -4.41
C ALA A 96 -9.93 3.26 -5.21
N GLY A 97 -9.23 3.07 -6.33
CA GLY A 97 -8.87 4.14 -7.27
C GLY A 97 -7.50 4.76 -7.06
N ALA A 98 -6.62 4.15 -6.27
CA ALA A 98 -5.22 4.60 -6.15
C ALA A 98 -4.54 4.64 -7.52
N GLU A 99 -3.83 5.73 -7.82
CA GLU A 99 -3.10 5.89 -9.08
C GLU A 99 -1.90 4.94 -9.14
N GLN A 100 -1.23 4.75 -8.00
CA GLN A 100 -0.12 3.83 -7.85
C GLN A 100 -0.04 3.38 -6.40
N VAL A 101 0.31 2.12 -6.19
CA VAL A 101 0.65 1.58 -4.87
C VAL A 101 2.08 1.10 -4.88
N THR A 102 2.92 1.68 -4.04
CA THR A 102 4.30 1.27 -3.81
C THR A 102 4.40 0.57 -2.47
N VAL A 103 5.04 -0.59 -2.41
CA VAL A 103 5.30 -1.32 -1.16
C VAL A 103 6.75 -1.10 -0.78
N ARG A 104 6.98 -0.50 0.39
CA ARG A 104 8.30 -0.36 1.01
C ARG A 104 8.33 -1.17 2.30
N PRO A 105 9.07 -2.27 2.35
CA PRO A 105 9.36 -2.93 3.61
C PRO A 105 10.37 -2.09 4.41
N CYS A 106 10.14 -2.00 5.71
CA CYS A 106 11.02 -1.29 6.65
C CYS A 106 12.02 -2.23 7.34
N TRP A 107 11.81 -3.54 7.28
CA TRP A 107 12.67 -4.54 7.91
C TRP A 107 13.17 -5.53 6.85
N VAL A 108 14.48 -5.50 6.58
CA VAL A 108 15.13 -6.46 5.67
C VAL A 108 15.77 -7.57 6.52
N ASP A 109 15.41 -8.83 6.27
CA ASP A 109 16.12 -9.96 6.85
C ASP A 109 17.53 -10.05 6.25
N THR A 110 18.54 -9.63 7.02
CA THR A 110 19.95 -9.72 6.58
C THR A 110 20.57 -11.09 6.83
N SER A 111 19.85 -12.02 7.46
CA SER A 111 20.31 -13.41 7.63
C SER A 111 20.15 -14.25 6.36
N GLN A 112 19.25 -13.86 5.45
CA GLN A 112 19.05 -14.53 4.16
C GLN A 112 19.92 -13.89 3.08
N PRO A 113 20.45 -14.63 2.09
CA PRO A 113 21.23 -14.05 1.00
C PRO A 113 20.42 -13.03 0.20
N ALA A 114 21.08 -12.01 -0.36
CA ALA A 114 20.40 -10.97 -1.15
C ALA A 114 19.90 -11.49 -2.50
N VAL A 115 20.59 -12.50 -3.03
CA VAL A 115 20.34 -13.12 -4.31
C VAL A 115 20.42 -14.63 -4.16
N GLU A 116 19.58 -15.35 -4.90
CA GLU A 116 19.64 -16.80 -5.04
C GLU A 116 19.84 -17.17 -6.51
N TYR A 117 20.49 -18.31 -6.72
CA TYR A 117 20.68 -18.86 -8.05
C TYR A 117 19.49 -19.75 -8.42
N ASP A 118 18.74 -19.34 -9.45
CA ASP A 118 17.60 -20.08 -10.02
C ASP A 118 17.99 -20.64 -11.39
N ALA A 119 18.29 -21.95 -11.42
CA ALA A 119 18.66 -22.66 -12.64
C ALA A 119 17.51 -22.81 -13.65
N SER A 120 16.26 -22.57 -13.23
CA SER A 120 15.09 -22.65 -14.11
C SER A 120 14.94 -21.43 -15.03
N ARG A 121 15.72 -20.36 -14.78
CA ARG A 121 15.68 -19.11 -15.55
C ARG A 121 16.69 -19.08 -16.71
N PRO A 122 16.44 -18.25 -17.73
CA PRO A 122 17.38 -18.01 -18.84
C PRO A 122 18.78 -17.61 -18.35
N ALA A 123 19.81 -18.00 -19.11
CA ALA A 123 21.17 -17.54 -18.86
C ALA A 123 21.22 -16.00 -18.98
N GLY A 124 21.59 -15.32 -17.90
CA GLY A 124 21.47 -13.87 -17.74
C GLY A 124 20.57 -13.45 -16.57
N ASP A 125 19.53 -14.24 -16.28
CA ASP A 125 18.50 -13.93 -15.27
C ASP A 125 18.52 -14.87 -14.06
N ARG A 126 19.55 -15.73 -13.96
CA ARG A 126 19.63 -16.80 -12.95
C ARG A 126 19.93 -16.28 -11.55
N TRP A 127 20.54 -15.11 -11.42
CA TRP A 127 20.75 -14.47 -10.12
C TRP A 127 19.51 -13.65 -9.80
N VAL A 128 18.61 -14.24 -9.02
CA VAL A 128 17.34 -13.64 -8.65
C VAL A 128 17.52 -12.90 -7.35
N GLN A 129 17.18 -11.61 -7.31
CA GLN A 129 17.12 -10.89 -6.05
C GLN A 129 15.97 -11.43 -5.21
N VAL A 130 16.33 -12.07 -4.10
CA VAL A 130 15.39 -12.66 -3.14
C VAL A 130 15.22 -11.80 -1.90
N ARG A 131 16.16 -10.87 -1.64
CA ARG A 131 15.95 -9.83 -0.63
C ARG A 131 15.01 -8.75 -1.15
N GLU A 132 14.11 -8.38 -0.25
CA GLU A 132 13.08 -7.36 -0.37
C GLU A 132 13.30 -6.30 -1.45
N GLN A 133 12.39 -6.25 -2.42
CA GLN A 133 12.34 -5.24 -3.46
C GLN A 133 11.24 -4.22 -3.14
N ILE A 134 11.50 -2.94 -3.41
CA ILE A 134 10.43 -1.94 -3.49
C ILE A 134 9.58 -2.29 -4.71
N MET A 135 8.37 -2.75 -4.47
CA MET A 135 7.45 -3.16 -5.54
C MET A 135 6.50 -2.04 -5.87
N ILE A 136 6.38 -1.72 -7.16
CA ILE A 136 5.48 -0.69 -7.69
C ILE A 136 4.34 -1.34 -8.46
N TYR A 137 3.11 -1.03 -8.07
CA TYR A 137 1.90 -1.50 -8.73
C TYR A 137 1.17 -0.30 -9.35
N PRO A 138 1.11 -0.19 -10.68
CA PRO A 138 0.37 0.88 -11.32
C PRO A 138 -1.15 0.68 -11.15
N GLY A 139 -1.88 1.80 -11.10
CA GLY A 139 -3.33 1.85 -11.08
C GLY A 139 -3.95 1.12 -12.26
N LEU A 140 -5.21 0.69 -12.08
CA LEU A 140 -6.02 0.12 -13.15
C LEU A 140 -6.39 1.25 -14.12
N LYS A 141 -5.53 1.56 -15.10
CA LYS A 141 -5.93 2.43 -16.22
C LYS A 141 -7.09 1.74 -16.94
N GLN A 142 -8.26 2.39 -17.00
CA GLN A 142 -9.27 2.00 -17.97
C GLN A 142 -8.62 2.04 -19.35
N ARG A 143 -8.56 0.90 -20.04
CA ARG A 143 -8.34 0.88 -21.49
C ARG A 143 -9.58 1.50 -22.14
N ASN A 144 -9.65 2.82 -22.17
CA ASN A 144 -10.48 3.52 -23.13
C ASN A 144 -9.66 3.57 -24.42
N GLY A 145 -9.88 2.57 -25.25
CA GLY A 145 -9.37 2.47 -26.60
C GLY A 145 -10.53 2.11 -27.51
N ASP A 146 -11.23 3.16 -27.93
CA ASP A 146 -12.03 3.32 -29.13
C ASP A 146 -12.07 2.12 -30.09
N VAL A 147 -13.24 1.51 -30.22
CA VAL A 147 -13.66 0.91 -31.49
C VAL A 147 -14.59 1.92 -32.15
N SER A 148 -14.02 2.74 -33.02
CA SER A 148 -14.76 3.54 -34.00
C SER A 148 -13.91 3.61 -35.27
N ALA A 149 -14.07 2.60 -36.11
CA ALA A 149 -14.10 2.65 -37.58
C ALA A 149 -14.50 1.26 -38.09
#